data_AF-A0A9D7S494-F1
#
_entry.id   AF-A0A9D7S494-F1
#
_cell.length_a   1.000
_cell.length_b   1.000
_cell.length_c   1.000
_cell.angle_alpha   90.00
_cell.angle_beta   90.00
_cell.angle_gamma   90.00
#
_symmetry.space_group_name_H-M   'P 1'
#
loop_
_entity.id
_entity.type
_entity.pdbx_description
1 polymer ?
#
loop_
_entity_poly.entity_id
_entity_poly.type
_entity_poly.pdbx_seq_one_letter_code
_entity_poly.pdbx_strand_id
1 'polypeptide(L)'
;MQLVDILARDRVVADVRAVSKKRLLELAASLLAGDTGSEIERSVFEALVAREHLGSTGLGQGVAIPHGRVGGRCTSRPRPLFV
;
A
#
# COMPACT_ATOMS: atom_id res chain seq x y z
N MET A 1 2.40 -0.23 -19.98
CA MET A 1 3.05 0.05 -18.69
C MET A 1 3.33 -1.29 -18.04
N GLN A 2 4.60 -1.58 -17.79
CA GLN A 2 5.04 -2.78 -17.08
C GLN A 2 5.30 -2.44 -15.61
N LEU A 3 5.29 -3.43 -14.72
CA LEU A 3 5.56 -3.22 -13.28
C LEU A 3 6.93 -2.60 -13.03
N VAL A 4 7.93 -2.98 -13.83
CA VAL A 4 9.29 -2.43 -13.78
C VAL A 4 9.35 -0.92 -14.01
N ASP A 5 8.35 -0.35 -14.69
CA ASP A 5 8.31 1.10 -14.97
C ASP A 5 7.90 1.93 -13.74
N ILE A 6 7.31 1.29 -12.71
CA ILE A 6 6.66 1.98 -11.59
C ILE A 6 7.08 1.47 -10.21
N LEU A 7 7.77 0.32 -10.12
CA LEU A 7 8.32 -0.20 -8.88
C LEU A 7 9.71 0.40 -8.63
N ALA A 8 9.78 1.26 -7.62
CA ALA A 8 11.05 1.83 -7.18
C ALA A 8 11.67 0.96 -6.08
N ARG A 9 13.02 0.92 -6.03
CA ARG A 9 13.77 0.05 -5.11
C ARG A 9 13.50 0.36 -3.64
N ASP A 10 13.28 1.62 -3.32
CA ASP A 10 12.92 2.11 -1.98
C ASP A 10 11.53 1.66 -1.51
N ARG A 11 10.72 1.11 -2.42
CA ARG A 11 9.40 0.52 -2.14
C ARG A 11 9.41 -1.01 -2.24
N VAL A 12 10.55 -1.60 -1.92
CA VAL A 12 10.69 -3.03 -1.68
C VAL A 12 11.30 -3.19 -0.29
N VAL A 13 10.49 -3.63 0.65
CA VAL A 13 10.89 -3.84 2.04
C VAL A 13 10.79 -5.33 2.33
N ALA A 14 11.77 -5.88 3.02
CA ALA A 14 11.77 -7.27 3.47
C ALA A 14 11.81 -7.29 5.00
N ASP A 15 11.49 -8.45 5.58
CA ASP A 15 11.48 -8.67 7.04
C ASP A 15 10.57 -7.69 7.81
N VAL A 16 9.44 -7.33 7.20
CA VAL A 16 8.45 -6.46 7.84
C VAL A 16 7.78 -7.21 9.00
N ARG A 17 7.92 -6.67 10.21
CA ARG A 17 7.25 -7.20 11.40
C ARG A 17 5.89 -6.56 11.59
N ALA A 18 4.84 -7.27 11.19
CA ALA A 18 3.46 -6.88 11.44
C ALA A 18 2.72 -8.00 12.20
N VAL A 19 2.20 -7.67 13.38
CA VAL A 19 1.49 -8.63 14.26
C VAL A 19 -0.01 -8.75 13.94
N SER A 20 -0.52 -7.91 13.04
CA SER A 20 -1.92 -7.92 12.63
C SER A 20 -2.09 -7.35 11.23
N LYS A 21 -3.21 -7.68 10.58
CA LYS A 21 -3.58 -7.13 9.27
C LYS A 21 -3.65 -5.60 9.30
N LYS A 22 -4.27 -5.03 10.34
CA LYS A 22 -4.36 -3.57 10.50
C LYS A 22 -2.96 -2.94 10.55
N ARG A 23 -2.06 -3.53 11.34
CA ARG A 23 -0.69 -3.02 11.47
C ARG A 23 0.09 -3.08 10.15
N LEU A 24 -0.10 -4.15 9.37
CA LEU A 24 0.50 -4.26 8.04
C LEU A 24 -0.03 -3.18 7.09
N LEU A 25 -1.34 -2.91 7.09
CA LEU A 25 -1.94 -1.85 6.27
C LEU A 25 -1.48 -0.45 6.70
N GLU A 26 -1.32 -0.18 8.01
CA GLU A 26 -0.74 1.07 8.52
C GLU A 26 0.70 1.26 8.01
N LEU A 27 1.54 0.21 8.12
CA LEU A 27 2.91 0.23 7.63
C LEU A 27 2.98 0.45 6.11
N ALA A 28 2.14 -0.26 5.36
CA ALA A 28 2.06 -0.10 3.91
C ALA A 28 1.65 1.32 3.52
N ALA A 29 0.70 1.92 4.23
CA ALA A 29 0.28 3.29 3.99
C ALA A 29 1.40 4.30 4.24
N SER A 30 2.14 4.14 5.34
CA SER A 30 3.28 5.01 5.67
C SER A 30 4.40 4.90 4.62
N LEU A 31 4.74 3.68 4.20
CA LEU A 31 5.74 3.44 3.14
C LEU A 31 5.30 4.00 1.77
N LEU A 32 4.01 3.91 1.44
CA LEU A 32 3.47 4.46 0.19
C LEU A 32 3.44 5.99 0.17
N ALA A 33 3.14 6.60 1.32
CA ALA A 33 3.15 8.05 1.50
C ALA A 33 4.58 8.62 1.47
N GLY A 34 5.54 7.95 2.10
CA GLY A 34 6.90 8.49 2.25
C GLY A 34 6.87 9.92 2.81
N ASP A 35 7.61 10.83 2.19
CA ASP A 35 7.74 12.22 2.65
C ASP A 35 6.58 13.15 2.24
N THR A 36 5.51 12.60 1.64
CA THR A 36 4.39 13.45 1.16
C THR A 36 3.44 13.94 2.25
N GLY A 37 3.58 13.45 3.48
CA GLY A 37 2.90 13.98 4.67
C GLY A 37 1.76 13.10 5.21
N SER A 38 1.31 13.44 6.43
CA SER A 38 0.40 12.62 7.23
C SER A 38 -1.03 12.52 6.68
N GLU A 39 -1.50 13.53 5.94
CA GLU A 39 -2.81 13.49 5.28
C GLU A 39 -2.87 12.44 4.17
N ILE A 40 -1.77 12.28 3.43
CA ILE A 40 -1.66 11.28 2.37
C ILE A 40 -1.56 9.89 2.97
N GLU A 41 -0.74 9.69 4.00
CA GLU A 41 -0.68 8.41 4.73
C GLU A 41 -2.05 7.97 5.20
N ARG A 42 -2.81 8.87 5.84
CA ARG A 42 -4.18 8.59 6.30
C ARG A 42 -5.09 8.20 5.14
N SER A 43 -5.05 8.95 4.05
CA SER A 43 -5.88 8.69 2.87
C SER A 43 -5.55 7.34 2.21
N VAL A 44 -4.28 6.96 2.15
CA VAL A 44 -3.84 5.65 1.66
C VAL A 44 -4.35 4.55 2.58
N PHE A 45 -4.17 4.70 3.89
CA PHE A 45 -4.64 3.72 4.87
C PHE A 45 -6.15 3.51 4.77
N GLU A 46 -6.93 4.59 4.74
CA GLU A 46 -8.39 4.54 4.59
C GLU A 46 -8.80 3.84 3.29
N ALA A 47 -8.12 4.12 2.16
CA ALA A 47 -8.40 3.47 0.89
C ALA A 47 -8.10 1.95 0.92
N LEU A 48 -6.98 1.54 1.52
CA LEU A 48 -6.60 0.13 1.67
C LEU A 48 -7.59 -0.61 2.56
N VAL A 49 -7.94 -0.02 3.70
CA VAL A 49 -8.90 -0.60 4.66
C VAL A 49 -10.28 -0.71 4.04
N ALA A 50 -10.75 0.34 3.35
CA ALA A 50 -12.03 0.31 2.65
C ALA A 50 -12.09 -0.82 1.63
N ARG A 51 -11.01 -1.03 0.86
CA ARG A 51 -10.95 -2.14 -0.10
C ARG A 51 -10.97 -3.50 0.58
N GLU A 52 -10.19 -3.68 1.65
CA GLU A 52 -10.10 -4.96 2.38
C GLU A 52 -11.44 -5.33 3.04
N HIS A 53 -12.25 -4.35 3.46
CA HIS A 53 -13.59 -4.58 4.02
C HIS A 53 -14.59 -5.15 3.00
N LEU A 54 -14.42 -4.88 1.70
CA LEU A 54 -15.25 -5.48 0.65
C LEU A 54 -14.98 -6.98 0.47
N GLY A 55 -13.86 -7.45 0.99
CA GLY A 55 -13.40 -8.82 0.86
C GLY A 55 -11.88 -8.89 0.83
N SER A 56 -11.35 -9.97 1.39
CA SER A 56 -9.92 -10.24 1.46
C SER A 56 -9.22 -9.99 0.13
N THR A 57 -8.09 -9.30 0.17
CA THR A 57 -7.19 -9.13 -0.98
C THR A 57 -6.13 -10.24 -1.09
N GLY A 58 -6.23 -11.26 -0.24
CA GLY A 58 -5.38 -12.45 -0.27
C GLY A 58 -5.65 -13.31 -1.51
N LEU A 59 -4.59 -13.69 -2.21
CA LEU A 59 -4.62 -14.59 -3.36
C LEU A 59 -4.33 -16.06 -2.99
N GLY A 60 -4.03 -16.32 -1.71
CA GLY A 60 -3.54 -17.61 -1.23
C GLY A 60 -2.02 -17.71 -1.32
N GLN A 61 -1.46 -18.85 -0.89
CA GLN A 61 -0.01 -19.12 -0.94
C GLN A 61 0.85 -18.05 -0.26
N GLY A 62 0.32 -17.39 0.78
CA GLY A 62 1.04 -16.32 1.49
C GLY A 62 1.11 -14.99 0.75
N VAL A 63 0.37 -14.79 -0.36
CA VAL A 63 0.39 -13.55 -1.15
C VAL A 63 -0.93 -12.77 -1.01
N ALA A 64 -0.84 -11.45 -0.96
CA ALA A 64 -1.97 -10.53 -1.01
C ALA A 64 -1.65 -9.30 -1.86
N ILE A 65 -2.68 -8.64 -2.38
CA ILE A 65 -2.54 -7.37 -3.12
C ILE A 65 -3.48 -6.31 -2.52
N PRO A 66 -3.16 -5.74 -1.33
CA PRO A 66 -3.89 -4.60 -0.80
C PRO A 66 -3.78 -3.42 -1.77
N HIS A 67 -4.91 -2.89 -2.24
CA HIS A 67 -4.95 -1.80 -3.21
C HIS A 67 -6.08 -0.83 -2.89
N GLY A 68 -5.97 0.40 -3.37
CA GLY A 68 -6.98 1.43 -3.17
C GLY A 68 -6.71 2.61 -4.09
N ARG A 69 -7.74 3.40 -4.39
CA ARG A 69 -7.59 4.67 -5.10
C ARG A 69 -7.60 5.79 -4.06
N VAL A 70 -6.61 6.65 -4.12
CA VAL A 70 -6.52 7.85 -3.27
C VAL A 70 -6.83 9.05 -4.14
N GLY A 71 -7.78 9.89 -3.71
CA GLY A 71 -8.15 11.12 -4.41
C GLY A 71 -7.06 12.20 -4.29
N GLY A 72 -6.93 13.05 -5.31
CA GLY A 72 -6.04 14.23 -5.30
C GLY A 72 -4.73 14.07 -6.09
N ARG A 73 -3.85 15.09 -6.02
CA ARG A 73 -2.57 15.20 -6.77
C ARG A 73 -1.52 14.16 -6.40
N CYS A 74 -1.79 13.32 -5.40
CA CYS A 74 -0.80 12.43 -4.82
C CYS A 74 -0.35 11.30 -5.76
N THR A 75 -1.20 10.87 -6.69
CA THR A 75 -0.85 9.81 -7.64
C THR A 75 -1.36 10.10 -9.05
N SER A 76 -0.59 10.86 -9.84
CA SER A 76 -0.79 10.87 -11.31
C SER A 76 -0.41 9.53 -11.95
N ARG A 77 0.30 8.67 -11.20
CA ARG A 77 0.75 7.33 -11.60
C ARG A 77 0.57 6.31 -10.47
N PRO A 78 0.33 5.03 -10.78
CA PRO A 78 0.26 3.97 -9.78
C PRO A 78 1.55 3.90 -8.94
N ARG A 79 1.41 3.70 -7.62
CA ARG A 79 2.52 3.55 -6.70
C ARG A 79 2.51 2.15 -6.08
N PRO A 80 3.19 1.16 -6.66
CA PRO A 80 3.32 -0.16 -6.05
C PRO A 80 4.31 -0.14 -4.88
N LEU A 81 4.13 -1.09 -3.97
CA LEU A 81 4.98 -1.39 -2.83
C LEU A 81 5.05 -2.92 -2.70
N PHE A 82 6.21 -3.45 -2.36
CA PHE A 82 6.41 -4.85 -2.00
C PHE A 82 6.91 -4.91 -0.55
N VAL A 83 6.27 -5.73 0.28
CA VAL A 83 6.56 -5.90 1.72
C VAL A 83 6.55 -7.37 2.09
#